data_AF-A0A485NP10-F1
#
_entry.id   AF-A0A485NP10-F1
#
_cell.length_a   1.000
_cell.length_b   1.000
_cell.length_c   1.000
_cell.angle_alpha   90.00
_cell.angle_beta   90.00
_cell.angle_gamma   90.00
#
_symmetry.space_group_name_H-M   'P 1'
#
loop_
_entity.id
_entity.type
_entity.pdbx_description
1 polymer ?
#
loop_
_entity_poly.entity_id
_entity_poly.type
_entity_poly.pdbx_seq_one_letter_code
_entity_poly.pdbx_strand_id
1 'polypeptide(L)' 'KSDPSMEAAGFLVQVLILNHPGHVSAGYALVLHRHTAHSACKFAELKEKIDGRSGQKA' A
#
# COMPACT_ATOMS: atom_id res chain seq x y z
N LYS A 1 7.55 -4.30 29.91
CA LYS A 1 7.88 -4.46 28.48
C LYS A 1 7.06 -3.42 27.72
N SER A 2 7.67 -2.29 27.39
CA SER A 2 7.00 -1.07 26.93
C SER A 2 7.74 -0.57 25.71
N ASP A 3 7.47 -1.21 24.58
CA ASP A 3 7.94 -0.77 23.27
C ASP A 3 6.73 -0.13 22.57
N PRO A 4 6.55 1.20 22.68
CA PRO A 4 5.43 1.88 22.04
C PRO A 4 5.55 1.77 20.51
N SER A 5 4.42 1.72 19.80
CA SER A 5 4.40 1.77 18.33
C SER A 5 5.06 3.06 17.84
N MET A 6 6.07 2.91 16.99
CA MET A 6 6.76 4.04 16.36
C MET A 6 6.06 4.46 15.07
N GLU A 7 6.18 5.73 14.72
CA GLU A 7 5.75 6.24 13.43
C GLU A 7 6.64 5.67 12.31
N ALA A 8 6.01 5.27 11.19
CA ALA A 8 6.71 4.82 10.00
C ALA A 8 6.45 5.82 8.87
N ALA A 9 7.53 6.40 8.32
CA ALA A 9 7.48 7.29 7.17
C ALA A 9 7.10 6.56 5.86
N GLY A 10 7.34 5.25 5.81
CA GLY A 10 6.99 4.39 4.68
C GLY A 10 7.06 2.91 5.07
N PHE A 11 6.34 2.09 4.32
CA PHE A 11 6.31 0.63 4.51
C PHE A 11 6.04 -0.06 3.17
N LEU A 12 6.43 -1.34 3.09
CA LEU A 12 6.07 -2.20 1.96
C LEU A 12 4.71 -2.82 2.22
N VAL A 13 3.86 -2.85 1.20
CA VAL A 13 2.51 -3.38 1.29
C VAL A 13 2.12 -4.10 0.00
N GLN A 14 1.33 -5.15 0.13
CA GLN A 14 0.64 -5.78 -0.99
C GLN A 14 -0.74 -5.16 -1.11
N VAL A 15 -1.08 -4.69 -2.31
CA VAL A 15 -2.36 -4.02 -2.57
C VAL A 15 -3.12 -4.79 -3.63
N LEU A 16 -4.38 -5.07 -3.35
CA LEU A 16 -5.32 -5.61 -4.34
C LEU A 16 -6.15 -4.46 -4.91
N ILE A 17 -6.06 -4.24 -6.22
CA ILE A 17 -6.82 -3.20 -6.90
C ILE A 17 -8.16 -3.78 -7.36
N LEU A 18 -9.25 -3.22 -6.86
CA LEU A 18 -10.62 -3.66 -7.16
C LEU A 18 -11.38 -2.53 -7.87
N ASN A 19 -11.95 -2.84 -9.04
CA ASN A 19 -12.87 -1.97 -9.77
C ASN A 19 -12.37 -0.51 -9.96
N HIS A 20 -11.06 -0.31 -10.08
CA HIS A 20 -10.49 1.01 -10.30
C HIS A 20 -10.39 1.30 -11.80
N PRO A 21 -10.98 2.39 -12.32
CA PRO A 21 -10.96 2.71 -13.75
C PRO A 21 -9.58 3.17 -14.26
N GLY A 22 -8.65 3.48 -13.35
CA GLY A 22 -7.33 4.00 -13.66
C GLY A 22 -6.21 2.96 -13.59
N HIS A 23 -5.07 3.32 -14.18
CA HIS A 23 -3.82 2.60 -13.99
C HIS A 23 -3.07 3.17 -12.77
N VAL A 24 -2.55 2.29 -11.92
CA VAL A 24 -1.72 2.68 -10.78
C VAL A 24 -0.25 2.64 -11.19
N SER A 25 0.44 3.75 -11.00
CA SER A 25 1.86 3.93 -11.26
C SER A 25 2.61 4.44 -10.03
N ALA A 26 3.94 4.40 -10.07
CA ALA A 26 4.75 5.09 -9.07
C ALA A 26 4.40 6.59 -9.05
N GLY A 27 4.25 7.15 -7.85
CA GLY A 27 3.77 8.50 -7.60
C GLY A 27 2.25 8.64 -7.48
N TYR A 28 1.47 7.59 -7.78
CA TYR A 28 0.01 7.64 -7.65
C TYR A 28 -0.41 7.93 -6.20
N ALA A 29 -1.20 8.99 -6.04
CA ALA A 29 -1.63 9.50 -4.74
C ALA A 29 -2.99 8.95 -4.33
N LEU A 30 -3.14 8.64 -3.04
CA LEU A 30 -4.38 8.13 -2.47
C LEU A 30 -4.52 8.52 -0.99
N VAL A 31 -5.66 8.20 -0.39
CA VAL A 31 -5.88 8.31 1.05
C VAL A 31 -5.76 6.91 1.67
N LEU A 32 -4.80 6.74 2.56
CA LEU A 32 -4.61 5.52 3.32
C LEU A 32 -5.46 5.58 4.59
N HIS A 33 -6.34 4.61 4.75
CA HIS A 33 -7.12 4.42 5.98
C HIS A 33 -6.37 3.44 6.91
N ARG A 34 -5.80 3.95 8.00
CA ARG A 34 -5.21 3.15 9.08
C ARG A 34 -6.10 3.22 10.31
N HIS A 35 -6.87 2.17 10.60
CA HIS A 35 -7.81 2.08 11.72
C HIS A 35 -8.76 3.29 11.82
N THR A 36 -8.40 4.31 12.59
CA THR A 36 -9.16 5.56 12.77
C THR A 36 -8.54 6.76 12.05
N ALA A 37 -7.27 6.65 11.62
CA ALA A 37 -6.55 7.70 10.93
C ALA A 37 -6.72 7.58 9.41
N HIS A 38 -6.85 8.71 8.75
CA HIS A 38 -6.79 8.83 7.30
C HIS A 38 -5.66 9.81 6.96
N SER A 39 -4.78 9.41 6.06
CA SER A 39 -3.65 10.25 5.66
C SER A 39 -3.42 10.14 4.16
N ALA A 40 -3.08 11.26 3.52
CA ALA A 40 -2.65 11.24 2.13
C ALA A 40 -1.31 10.49 2.03
N CYS A 41 -1.21 9.59 1.08
CA CYS A 41 0.03 8.90 0.76
C CYS A 41 0.20 8.76 -0.74
N LYS A 42 1.40 8.34 -1.15
CA LYS A 42 1.73 8.05 -2.54
C LYS A 42 2.47 6.74 -2.61
N PHE A 43 2.28 5.99 -3.68
CA PHE A 43 3.15 4.85 -3.96
C PHE A 43 4.53 5.36 -4.37
N ALA A 44 5.56 5.14 -3.55
CA ALA A 44 6.92 5.52 -3.92
C ALA A 44 7.46 4.65 -5.06
N GLU A 45 7.20 3.34 -4.99
CA GLU A 45 7.67 2.33 -5.94
C GLU A 45 6.65 1.20 -6.04
N LEU A 46 6.48 0.63 -7.23
CA LEU A 46 5.74 -0.62 -7.45
C LEU A 46 6.75 -1.74 -7.72
N LYS A 47 6.94 -2.64 -6.76
CA LYS A 47 8.00 -3.64 -6.83
C LYS A 47 7.70 -4.79 -7.78
N GLU A 48 6.58 -5.47 -7.55
CA GLU A 48 6.24 -6.69 -8.26
C GLU A 48 4.72 -6.80 -8.42
N LYS A 49 4.29 -7.45 -9.51
CA LYS A 49 2.90 -7.89 -9.65
C LYS A 49 2.80 -9.31 -9.11
N ILE A 50 1.86 -9.52 -8.20
CA ILE A 50 1.66 -10.80 -7.52
C ILE A 50 0.27 -11.31 -7.87
N ASP A 51 0.15 -12.61 -8.15
CA ASP A 51 -1.13 -13.27 -8.27
C ASP A 51 -1.84 -13.31 -6.92
N GLY A 52 -3.02 -12.70 -6.84
CA GLY A 52 -3.75 -12.55 -5.58
C GLY A 52 -4.31 -13.86 -4.99
N ARG A 53 -4.31 -14.96 -5.77
CA ARG A 53 -4.80 -16.27 -5.30
C ARG A 53 -3.68 -17.15 -4.75
N SER A 54 -2.55 -17.19 -5.44
CA SER A 54 -1.41 -18.07 -5.13
C SER A 54 -0.25 -17.36 -4.42
N GLY A 55 -0.20 -16.03 -4.45
CA GLY A 55 0.91 -15.25 -3.90
C GLY A 55 2.20 -15.35 -4.73
N GLN A 56 2.14 -15.96 -5.92
CA GLN A 56 3.30 -16.09 -6.80
C GLN A 56 3.49 -14.86 -7.66
N LYS A 57 4.75 -14.60 -8.02
CA LYS A 57 5.12 -13.50 -8.92
C LYS A 57 4.51 -13.77 -10.30
N ALA A 58 3.85 -12.76 -10.85
CA ALA A 58 3.22 -12.80 -12.17
C ALA A 58 4.15 -12.29 -13.27
#